data_AF-X1TPZ8-F1
#
_entry.id   AF-X1TPZ8-F1
#
_cell.length_a   1.000
_cell.length_b   1.000
_cell.length_c   1.000
_cell.angle_alpha   90.00
_cell.angle_beta   90.00
_cell.angle_gamma   90.00
#
_symmetry.space_group_name_H-M   'P 1'
#
loop_
_entity.id
_entity.type
_entity.pdbx_description
1 polymer ?
#
loop_
_entity_poly.entity_id
_entity_poly.type
_entity_poly.pdbx_seq_one_letter_code
_entity_poly.pdbx_strand_id
1 'polypeptide(L)'
;MIRNPYDLKEKDNLIKLYTYISRNRQGITNQVRLKDKEIERTGAIESNINKVIASRFKKRGMSWSKPGALALLKIKETVINGEWDIWWKTERERNIKVGKYKPPLPASCFKKEAESSPLIEVTIPALSGPDQGKPWVGVLRKLSEAGYY
;
A
#
# COMPACT_ATOMS: atom_id res chain seq x y z
N MET A 1 -35.98 -2.26 -19.30
CA MET A 1 -35.96 -3.07 -18.06
C MET A 1 -34.55 -3.58 -17.84
N ILE A 2 -33.85 -3.07 -16.82
CA ILE A 2 -32.53 -3.56 -16.42
C ILE A 2 -32.77 -4.77 -15.51
N ARG A 3 -32.33 -5.96 -15.93
CA ARG A 3 -32.76 -7.24 -15.33
C ARG A 3 -31.89 -7.72 -14.15
N ASN A 4 -30.77 -7.06 -13.82
CA ASN A 4 -29.89 -7.51 -12.73
C ASN A 4 -28.94 -6.38 -12.24
N PRO A 5 -28.76 -6.11 -10.94
CA PRO A 5 -27.80 -5.11 -10.43
C PRO A 5 -26.34 -5.30 -10.90
N TYR A 6 -25.93 -6.50 -11.28
CA TYR A 6 -24.61 -6.75 -11.88
C TYR A 6 -24.42 -6.06 -13.25
N ASP A 7 -25.50 -5.89 -14.02
CA ASP A 7 -25.51 -5.25 -15.34
C ASP A 7 -25.25 -3.73 -15.25
N LEU A 8 -25.60 -3.10 -14.12
CA LEU A 8 -25.28 -1.68 -13.87
C LEU A 8 -23.79 -1.46 -13.58
N LYS A 9 -23.17 -2.36 -12.80
CA LYS A 9 -21.74 -2.28 -12.46
C LYS A 9 -20.87 -2.56 -13.69
N GLU A 10 -21.26 -3.51 -14.53
CA GLU A 10 -20.56 -3.77 -15.79
C GLU A 10 -20.67 -2.59 -16.76
N LYS A 11 -21.84 -1.96 -16.88
CA LYS A 11 -22.01 -0.72 -17.65
C LYS A 11 -21.13 0.41 -17.14
N ASP A 12 -21.07 0.63 -15.83
CA ASP A 12 -20.20 1.65 -15.24
C ASP A 12 -18.71 1.37 -15.52
N ASN A 13 -18.27 0.12 -15.39
CA ASN A 13 -16.91 -0.28 -15.75
C ASN A 13 -16.61 -0.06 -17.24
N LEU A 14 -17.57 -0.36 -18.13
CA LEU A 14 -17.44 -0.15 -19.56
C LEU A 14 -17.31 1.35 -19.90
N ILE A 15 -18.12 2.19 -19.26
CA ILE A 15 -18.06 3.66 -19.41
C ILE A 15 -16.70 4.18 -18.93
N LYS A 16 -16.20 3.70 -17.78
CA LYS A 16 -14.87 4.05 -17.27
C LYS A 16 -13.76 3.66 -18.24
N LEU A 17 -13.81 2.43 -18.77
CA LEU A 17 -12.83 1.95 -19.75
C LEU A 17 -12.85 2.80 -21.02
N TYR A 18 -14.03 3.04 -21.59
CA TYR A 18 -14.19 3.87 -22.78
C TYR A 18 -13.65 5.29 -22.56
N THR A 19 -14.00 5.89 -21.42
CA THR A 19 -13.53 7.23 -21.03
C THR A 19 -12.01 7.27 -20.91
N TYR A 20 -11.41 6.26 -20.28
CA TYR A 20 -9.96 6.15 -20.14
C TYR A 20 -9.28 6.05 -21.51
N ILE A 21 -9.73 5.12 -22.38
CA ILE A 21 -9.16 4.93 -23.72
C ILE A 21 -9.32 6.21 -24.54
N SER A 22 -10.50 6.86 -24.49
CA SER A 22 -10.76 8.09 -25.23
C SER A 22 -9.82 9.22 -24.81
N ARG A 23 -9.60 9.41 -23.49
CA ARG A 23 -8.73 10.47 -22.97
C ARG A 23 -7.25 10.21 -23.23
N ASN A 24 -6.82 8.95 -23.24
CA ASN A 24 -5.42 8.57 -23.39
C ASN A 24 -5.08 8.08 -24.80
N ARG A 25 -5.99 8.23 -25.77
CA ARG A 25 -5.86 7.67 -27.14
C ARG A 25 -4.57 8.08 -27.84
N GLN A 26 -4.08 9.30 -27.62
CA GLN A 26 -2.82 9.78 -28.21
C GLN A 26 -1.59 9.05 -27.66
N GLY A 27 -1.63 8.58 -26.41
CA GLY A 27 -0.54 7.82 -25.78
C GLY A 27 -0.64 6.31 -25.99
N ILE A 28 -1.80 5.78 -26.35
CA ILE A 28 -2.01 4.36 -26.65
C ILE A 28 -1.57 4.10 -28.10
N THR A 29 -0.30 3.75 -28.28
CA THR A 29 0.26 3.46 -29.61
C THR A 29 -0.27 2.12 -30.13
N ASN A 30 -0.57 2.03 -31.43
CA ASN A 30 -0.92 0.75 -32.04
C ASN A 30 0.33 -0.11 -32.16
N GLN A 31 0.53 -1.01 -31.19
CA GLN A 31 1.64 -1.95 -31.11
C GLN A 31 1.79 -2.82 -32.38
N VAL A 32 0.72 -3.02 -33.16
CA VAL A 32 0.76 -3.74 -34.44
C VAL A 32 1.53 -2.99 -35.54
N ARG A 33 1.69 -1.66 -35.42
CA ARG A 33 2.45 -0.83 -36.37
C ARG A 33 3.93 -0.71 -36.04
N LEU A 34 4.36 -1.18 -34.87
CA LEU A 34 5.77 -1.17 -34.48
C LEU A 34 6.41 -2.42 -35.07
N LYS A 35 7.34 -2.25 -36.02
CA LYS A 35 8.05 -3.38 -36.67
C LYS A 35 8.96 -4.15 -35.70
N ASP A 36 9.23 -3.59 -34.52
CA ASP A 36 10.06 -4.19 -33.50
C ASP A 36 9.28 -5.20 -32.66
N LYS A 37 9.53 -6.49 -32.95
CA LYS A 37 8.99 -7.66 -32.21
C LYS A 37 9.32 -7.65 -30.71
N GLU A 38 10.21 -6.78 -30.23
CA GLU A 38 10.50 -6.62 -28.80
C GLU A 38 9.31 -6.01 -28.02
N ILE A 39 8.51 -5.17 -28.66
CA ILE A 39 7.41 -4.45 -27.98
C ILE A 39 6.21 -5.37 -27.71
N GLU A 40 6.05 -6.44 -28.50
CA GLU A 40 5.06 -7.51 -28.24
C GLU A 40 5.26 -8.20 -26.88
N ARG A 41 6.46 -8.10 -26.29
CA ARG A 41 6.76 -8.67 -24.96
C ARG A 41 6.38 -7.79 -23.78
N THR A 42 5.68 -6.67 -24.01
CA THR A 42 5.24 -5.75 -22.95
C THR A 42 4.39 -6.45 -21.88
N GLY A 43 3.60 -7.48 -22.25
CA GLY A 43 2.86 -8.29 -21.28
C GLY A 43 3.73 -9.03 -20.26
N ALA A 44 5.01 -9.30 -20.59
CA ALA A 44 5.96 -9.91 -19.66
C ALA A 44 6.63 -8.91 -18.71
N ILE A 45 6.51 -7.60 -18.97
CA ILE A 45 7.15 -6.55 -18.15
C ILE A 45 6.63 -6.59 -16.71
N GLU A 46 5.32 -6.71 -16.52
CA GLU A 46 4.73 -6.77 -15.18
C GLU A 46 5.20 -8.03 -14.41
N SER A 47 5.25 -9.18 -15.08
CA SER A 47 5.75 -10.42 -14.48
C SER A 47 7.23 -10.31 -14.09
N ASN A 48 8.04 -9.68 -14.95
CA ASN A 48 9.45 -9.46 -14.70
C ASN A 48 9.67 -8.48 -13.53
N ILE A 49 8.96 -7.35 -13.51
CA ILE A 49 8.99 -6.40 -12.39
C ILE A 49 8.56 -7.09 -11.10
N ASN A 50 7.53 -7.92 -11.14
CA ASN A 50 7.07 -8.64 -9.96
C ASN A 50 8.13 -9.62 -9.43
N LYS A 51 8.78 -10.38 -10.31
CA LYS A 51 9.84 -11.32 -9.94
C LYS A 51 11.07 -10.60 -9.38
N VAL A 52 11.50 -9.54 -10.06
CA VAL A 52 12.77 -8.86 -9.82
C VAL A 52 12.68 -7.91 -8.62
N ILE A 53 11.62 -7.10 -8.58
CA ILE A 53 11.41 -6.02 -7.62
C ILE A 53 10.34 -6.43 -6.61
N ALA A 54 9.09 -6.64 -7.02
CA ALA A 54 7.96 -6.73 -6.07
C ALA A 54 8.11 -7.87 -5.05
N SER A 55 8.73 -8.99 -5.42
CA SER A 55 9.02 -10.13 -4.54
C SER A 55 9.82 -9.77 -3.28
N ARG A 56 10.62 -8.69 -3.31
CA ARG A 56 11.38 -8.17 -2.16
C ARG A 56 10.71 -7.00 -1.43
N PHE A 57 9.76 -6.33 -2.07
CA PHE A 57 9.06 -5.18 -1.50
C PHE A 57 7.72 -5.55 -0.88
N LYS A 58 7.06 -6.60 -1.40
CA LYS A 58 5.68 -6.97 -1.07
C LYS A 58 5.64 -8.41 -0.54
N LYS A 59 5.77 -8.56 0.78
CA LYS A 59 5.41 -9.79 1.53
C LYS A 59 4.86 -9.40 2.90
N ARG A 60 4.19 -10.34 3.59
CA ARG A 60 3.66 -10.13 4.94
C ARG A 60 4.78 -9.67 5.88
N GLY A 61 4.57 -8.56 6.59
CA GLY A 61 5.55 -7.99 7.51
C GLY A 61 6.63 -7.13 6.85
N MET A 62 6.61 -6.92 5.53
CA MET A 62 7.52 -6.00 4.86
C MET A 62 6.92 -4.60 4.76
N SER A 63 7.55 -3.64 5.44
CA SER A 63 7.23 -2.22 5.32
C SER A 63 8.54 -1.43 5.18
N TRP A 64 8.61 -0.57 4.18
CA TRP A 64 9.79 0.22 3.90
C TRP A 64 9.45 1.71 3.98
N SER A 65 10.32 2.50 4.61
CA SER A 65 10.27 3.94 4.45
C SER A 65 10.60 4.30 3.01
N LYS A 66 10.12 5.45 2.49
CA LYS A 66 10.47 5.93 1.14
C LYS A 66 12.00 5.91 0.86
N PRO A 67 12.87 6.42 1.76
CA PRO A 67 14.32 6.34 1.52
C PRO A 67 14.85 4.90 1.56
N GLY A 68 14.33 4.05 2.46
CA GLY A 68 14.73 2.63 2.52
C GLY A 68 14.34 1.86 1.25
N ALA A 69 13.15 2.11 0.73
CA ALA A 69 12.67 1.55 -0.53
C ALA A 69 13.55 1.96 -1.72
N LEU A 70 13.93 3.24 -1.79
CA LEU A 70 14.82 3.76 -2.83
C LEU A 70 16.21 3.11 -2.76
N ALA A 71 16.79 2.99 -1.56
CA ALA A 71 18.07 2.34 -1.37
C ALA A 71 18.04 0.86 -1.79
N LEU A 72 16.99 0.13 -1.41
CA LEU A 72 16.78 -1.25 -1.80
C LEU A 72 16.64 -1.41 -3.32
N LEU A 73 15.95 -0.45 -3.97
CA LEU A 73 15.77 -0.44 -5.42
C LEU A 73 17.11 -0.27 -6.15
N LYS A 74 17.96 0.67 -5.71
CA LYS A 74 19.30 0.88 -6.27
C LYS A 74 20.19 -0.36 -6.14
N ILE A 75 20.13 -1.05 -5.00
CA ILE A 75 20.86 -2.32 -4.82
C ILE A 75 20.36 -3.36 -5.82
N LYS A 76 19.04 -3.43 -6.02
CA LYS A 76 18.45 -4.38 -6.97
C LYS A 76 18.88 -4.08 -8.40
N GLU A 77 18.86 -2.81 -8.80
CA GLU A 77 19.31 -2.33 -10.10
C GLU A 77 20.76 -2.75 -10.39
N THR A 78 21.70 -2.49 -9.48
CA THR A 78 23.11 -2.85 -9.68
C THR A 78 23.32 -4.36 -9.77
N VAL A 79 22.53 -5.16 -9.04
CA VAL A 79 22.56 -6.63 -9.15
C VAL A 79 22.06 -7.10 -10.52
N ILE A 80 20.97 -6.54 -11.03
CA ILE A 80 20.40 -6.92 -12.33
C ILE A 80 21.32 -6.53 -13.47
N ASN A 81 21.96 -5.36 -13.37
CA ASN A 81 22.90 -4.87 -14.37
C ASN A 81 24.25 -5.64 -14.33
N GLY A 82 24.46 -6.55 -13.38
CA GLY A 82 25.74 -7.26 -13.20
C GLY A 82 26.87 -6.38 -12.67
N GLU A 83 26.54 -5.18 -12.20
CA GLU A 83 27.48 -4.18 -11.70
C GLU A 83 27.75 -4.31 -10.20
N TRP A 84 27.05 -5.23 -9.52
CA TRP A 84 27.13 -5.41 -8.08
C TRP A 84 28.58 -5.59 -7.59
N ASP A 85 29.35 -6.47 -8.24
CA ASP A 85 30.73 -6.75 -7.83
C ASP A 85 31.67 -5.56 -8.06
N ILE A 86 31.42 -4.78 -9.12
CA ILE A 86 32.19 -3.56 -9.42
C ILE A 86 31.88 -2.50 -8.38
N TRP A 87 30.59 -2.23 -8.15
CA TRP A 87 30.10 -1.30 -7.14
C TRP A 87 30.65 -1.66 -5.75
N TRP A 88 30.62 -2.94 -5.39
CA TRP A 88 31.09 -3.42 -4.09
C TRP A 88 32.60 -3.25 -3.88
N LYS A 89 33.41 -3.32 -4.94
CA LYS A 89 34.86 -3.09 -4.88
C LYS A 89 35.21 -1.61 -4.81
N THR A 90 34.50 -0.77 -5.56
CA THR A 90 34.82 0.67 -5.68
C THR A 90 34.16 1.52 -4.60
N GLU A 91 32.96 1.16 -4.19
CA GLU A 91 32.08 2.05 -3.42
C GLU A 91 31.99 1.72 -1.93
N ARG A 92 32.29 0.47 -1.55
CA ARG A 92 32.15 -0.02 -0.17
C ARG A 92 32.95 0.82 0.82
N GLU A 93 34.12 1.31 0.42
CA GLU A 93 35.00 2.12 1.26
C GLU A 93 34.67 3.61 1.22
N ARG A 94 33.62 4.03 0.50
CA ARG A 94 33.20 5.42 0.54
C ARG A 94 32.87 5.79 1.98
N ASN A 95 33.49 6.86 2.43
CA ASN A 95 33.25 7.41 3.76
C ASN A 95 31.82 7.96 3.80
N ILE A 96 30.88 7.12 4.24
CA ILE A 96 29.49 7.53 4.44
C ILE A 96 29.53 8.50 5.61
N LYS A 97 29.26 9.78 5.32
CA LYS A 97 28.98 10.77 6.36
C LYS A 97 27.68 10.37 7.04
N VAL A 98 27.78 9.51 8.04
CA VAL A 98 26.67 9.19 8.92
C VAL A 98 26.27 10.51 9.58
N GLY A 99 24.99 10.86 9.47
CA GLY A 99 24.44 11.99 10.20
C GLY A 99 24.68 11.81 11.70
N LYS A 100 24.49 12.88 12.49
CA LYS A 100 24.64 12.82 13.96
C LYS A 100 23.96 11.55 14.49
N TYR A 101 24.73 10.72 15.19
CA TYR A 101 24.25 9.50 15.82
C TYR A 101 23.00 9.83 16.63
N LYS A 102 21.86 9.23 16.26
CA LYS A 102 20.67 9.27 17.07
C LYS A 102 20.78 8.09 18.03
N PRO A 103 20.95 8.32 19.35
CA PRO A 103 20.94 7.21 20.29
C PRO A 103 19.61 6.44 20.15
N PRO A 104 19.61 5.12 20.39
CA PRO A 104 18.37 4.37 20.48
C PRO A 104 17.45 5.07 21.49
N LEU A 105 16.15 5.08 21.20
CA LEU A 105 15.17 5.64 22.12
C LEU A 105 15.39 4.99 23.50
N PRO A 106 15.60 5.78 24.57
CA PRO A 106 15.78 5.22 25.90
C PRO A 106 14.53 4.42 26.28
N ALA A 107 14.70 3.43 27.16
CA ALA A 107 13.58 2.63 27.66
C ALA A 107 12.43 3.50 28.22
N SER A 108 12.74 4.70 28.73
CA SER A 108 11.75 5.70 29.17
C SER A 108 10.80 6.17 28.06
N CYS A 109 11.23 6.20 26.80
CA CYS A 109 10.36 6.52 25.66
C CYS A 109 9.33 5.42 25.36
N PHE A 110 9.63 4.17 25.72
CA PHE A 110 8.67 3.06 25.66
C PHE A 110 7.79 2.96 26.91
N LYS A 111 8.24 3.56 28.03
CA LYS A 111 7.46 3.72 29.27
C LYS A 111 6.60 4.99 29.30
N LYS A 112 6.63 5.81 28.25
CA LYS A 112 5.51 6.75 28.05
C LYS A 112 4.30 5.87 27.81
N GLU A 113 3.53 5.63 28.86
CA GLU A 113 2.11 5.34 28.73
C GLU A 113 1.62 6.31 27.65
N ALA A 114 1.26 5.77 26.48
CA ALA A 114 0.63 6.57 25.44
C ALA A 114 -0.48 7.28 26.19
N GLU A 115 -0.40 8.62 26.33
CA GLU A 115 -1.28 9.39 27.21
C GLU A 115 -2.63 8.75 27.10
N SER A 116 -2.98 7.97 28.14
CA SER A 116 -4.17 7.13 28.06
C SER A 116 -5.23 8.18 27.88
N SER A 117 -5.81 8.24 26.67
CA SER A 117 -6.81 9.26 26.35
C SER A 117 -7.73 9.24 27.56
N PRO A 118 -7.88 10.37 28.26
CA PRO A 118 -8.48 10.39 29.59
C PRO A 118 -9.73 9.57 29.47
N LEU A 119 -9.87 8.46 30.24
CA LEU A 119 -10.94 7.46 30.06
C LEU A 119 -12.21 8.23 29.72
N ILE A 120 -12.53 8.30 28.42
CA ILE A 120 -13.60 9.19 28.00
C ILE A 120 -14.81 8.35 28.36
N GLU A 121 -15.51 8.74 29.42
CA GLU A 121 -16.85 8.25 29.71
C GLU A 121 -17.74 8.73 28.57
N VAL A 122 -17.64 8.07 27.41
CA VAL A 122 -18.47 8.34 26.25
C VAL A 122 -19.78 7.61 26.49
N THR A 123 -20.81 8.37 26.84
CA THR A 123 -22.18 7.87 26.79
C THR A 123 -22.51 7.56 25.34
N ILE A 124 -22.77 6.29 25.01
CA ILE A 124 -23.22 5.88 23.68
C ILE A 124 -24.57 6.56 23.41
N PRO A 125 -24.69 7.48 22.43
CA PRO A 125 -25.92 8.26 22.22
C PRO A 125 -27.16 7.39 21.93
N ALA A 126 -26.92 6.19 21.39
CA ALA A 126 -27.97 5.21 21.15
C ALA A 126 -28.61 4.65 22.44
N LEU A 127 -27.97 4.78 23.61
CA LEU A 127 -28.46 4.27 24.89
C LEU A 127 -29.28 5.30 25.69
N SER A 128 -29.15 6.59 25.41
CA SER A 128 -29.84 7.67 26.14
C SER A 128 -30.60 8.66 25.24
N GLY A 129 -30.60 8.43 23.91
CA GLY A 129 -31.25 9.30 22.92
C GLY A 129 -32.65 8.86 22.49
N PRO A 130 -33.24 9.53 21.48
CA PRO A 130 -34.60 9.26 20.97
C PRO A 130 -34.83 7.82 20.50
N ASP A 131 -33.73 7.16 20.10
CA ASP A 131 -33.72 5.84 19.51
C ASP A 131 -33.54 4.70 20.54
N GLN A 132 -33.49 4.99 21.83
CA GLN A 132 -33.24 4.01 22.91
C GLN A 132 -34.19 2.80 22.91
N GLY A 133 -35.40 2.96 22.38
CA GLY A 133 -36.41 1.91 22.29
C GLY A 133 -36.27 0.99 21.08
N LYS A 134 -35.30 1.21 20.18
CA LYS A 134 -35.16 0.41 18.96
C LYS A 134 -34.59 -0.98 19.26
N PRO A 135 -35.05 -2.05 18.59
CA PRO A 135 -34.62 -3.44 18.88
C PRO A 135 -33.11 -3.67 18.79
N TRP A 136 -32.40 -2.96 17.91
CA TRP A 136 -30.95 -3.09 17.75
C TRP A 136 -30.14 -2.51 18.93
N VAL A 137 -30.73 -1.61 19.72
CA VAL A 137 -30.08 -1.01 20.90
C VAL A 137 -29.88 -2.06 22.00
N GLY A 138 -30.78 -3.04 22.11
CA GLY A 138 -30.63 -4.16 23.07
C GLY A 138 -29.41 -5.04 22.77
N VAL A 139 -29.05 -5.19 21.49
CA VAL A 139 -27.82 -5.92 21.08
C VAL A 139 -26.58 -5.15 21.48
N LEU A 140 -26.57 -3.83 21.27
CA LEU A 140 -25.47 -2.96 21.68
C LEU A 140 -25.25 -2.97 23.20
N ARG A 141 -26.33 -2.99 23.98
CA ARG A 141 -26.26 -3.07 25.45
C ARG A 141 -25.57 -4.35 25.92
N LYS A 142 -25.94 -5.50 25.33
CA LYS A 142 -25.30 -6.79 25.62
C LYS A 142 -23.82 -6.81 25.22
N LEU A 143 -23.47 -6.17 24.11
CA LEU A 143 -22.08 -6.07 23.66
C LEU A 143 -21.24 -5.16 24.55
N SER A 144 -21.80 -4.07 25.08
CA SER A 144 -21.08 -3.20 26.03
C SER A 144 -20.82 -3.87 27.38
N GLU A 145 -21.73 -4.75 27.82
CA GLU A 145 -21.57 -5.52 29.07
C GLU A 145 -20.51 -6.64 28.94
N ALA A 146 -20.26 -7.15 27.73
CA ALA A 146 -19.35 -8.27 27.49
C ALA A 146 -17.86 -7.89 27.48
N GLY A 147 -17.52 -6.61 27.67
CA GLY A 147 -16.14 -6.09 27.54
C GLY A 147 -15.25 -6.14 28.79
N TYR A 148 -15.72 -6.71 29.92
CA TYR A 148 -14.98 -6.74 31.18
C TYR A 148 -14.85 -8.15 31.78
N TYR A 149 -14.17 -9.05 31.05
CA TYR A 149 -13.56 -10.26 31.59
C TYR A 149 -12.17 -10.46 31.01
#